data_AF-A0A538B1K5-F1
#
_entry.id   AF-A0A538B1K5-F1
#
_cell.length_a   1.000
_cell.length_b   1.000
_cell.length_c   1.000
_cell.angle_alpha   90.00
_cell.angle_beta   90.00
_cell.angle_gamma   90.00
#
_symmetry.space_group_name_H-M   'P 1'
#
loop_
_entity.id
_entity.type
_entity.pdbx_description
1 polymer ?
#
loop_
_entity_poly.entity_id
_entity_poly.type
_entity_poly.pdbx_seq_one_letter_code
_entity_poly.pdbx_strand_id
1 'polypeptide(L)'
;MIFAAEASWKGRLAPLGFEEDLVDLAPPPEDGAEQDAGQFWTDFVIETAPEFRKPTIEQLATFIEPVWSSLMDGAMFCEPQLRAILDRAQPDVIVEDNVNAFPALLTHGAPWVRIMSCNPLEMKDPDLPPTFSGYPLEDPTGWEAFRAEYERTHRATWERYDAFMTDNGAPPLPDLEFIHESDHLNLSVYP
;
A
#
# COMPACT_ATOMS: atom_id res chain seq x y z
N MET A 1 7.59 -21.50 -2.59
CA MET A 1 7.06 -20.17 -2.30
C MET A 1 7.59 -19.25 -3.37
N ILE A 2 6.67 -18.61 -4.10
CA ILE A 2 6.97 -17.66 -5.16
C ILE A 2 6.77 -16.26 -4.57
N PHE A 3 7.69 -15.35 -4.82
CA PHE A 3 7.56 -13.95 -4.46
C PHE A 3 7.16 -13.13 -5.68
N ALA A 4 5.93 -12.62 -5.63
CA ALA A 4 5.50 -11.54 -6.51
C ALA A 4 5.95 -10.20 -5.92
N ALA A 5 7.15 -9.76 -6.31
CA ALA A 5 7.80 -8.56 -5.78
C ALA A 5 7.99 -7.52 -6.89
N GLU A 6 8.18 -6.26 -6.51
CA GLU A 6 8.48 -5.21 -7.48
C GLU A 6 9.84 -5.46 -8.17
N ALA A 7 9.95 -5.07 -9.44
CA ALA A 7 11.07 -5.37 -10.33
C ALA A 7 12.48 -5.01 -9.78
N SER A 8 12.62 -4.03 -8.88
CA SER A 8 13.88 -3.71 -8.21
C SER A 8 14.42 -4.84 -7.31
N TRP A 9 13.59 -5.84 -6.98
CA TRP A 9 13.97 -7.03 -6.23
C TRP A 9 14.67 -8.11 -7.07
N LYS A 10 14.82 -7.91 -8.37
CA LYS A 10 15.43 -8.89 -9.28
C LYS A 10 16.76 -9.43 -8.77
N GLY A 11 16.81 -10.74 -8.56
CA GLY A 11 17.96 -11.50 -8.10
C GLY A 11 18.28 -11.34 -6.61
N ARG A 12 17.45 -10.66 -5.82
CA ARG A 12 17.68 -10.45 -4.38
C ARG A 12 17.12 -11.58 -3.52
N LEU A 13 16.08 -12.26 -3.98
CA LEU A 13 15.40 -13.35 -3.26
C LEU A 13 15.89 -14.73 -3.70
N ALA A 14 16.36 -14.86 -4.95
CA ALA A 14 16.95 -16.09 -5.45
C ALA A 14 18.12 -16.65 -4.59
N PRO A 15 19.05 -15.83 -4.05
CA PRO A 15 20.09 -16.31 -3.11
C PRO A 15 19.54 -16.88 -1.80
N LEU A 16 18.31 -16.51 -1.43
CA LEU A 16 17.61 -17.03 -0.25
C LEU A 16 16.81 -18.32 -0.55
N GLY A 17 16.86 -18.80 -1.81
CA GLY A 17 16.17 -20.01 -2.25
C GLY A 17 14.72 -19.80 -2.69
N PHE A 18 14.32 -18.55 -2.96
CA PHE A 18 12.98 -18.22 -3.42
C PHE A 18 12.90 -18.04 -4.94
N GLU A 19 11.76 -18.43 -5.50
CA GLU A 19 11.42 -18.12 -6.89
C GLU A 19 10.83 -16.71 -6.95
N GLU A 20 11.26 -15.93 -7.93
CA GLU A 20 10.83 -14.54 -8.16
C GLU A 20 9.93 -14.48 -9.40
N ASP A 21 8.75 -13.87 -9.28
CA ASP A 21 7.89 -13.55 -10.41
C ASP A 21 7.50 -12.07 -10.32
N LEU A 22 8.33 -11.22 -10.90
CA LEU A 22 8.34 -9.79 -10.58
C LEU A 22 7.23 -9.02 -11.29
N VAL A 23 6.83 -7.91 -10.69
CA VAL A 23 5.92 -6.92 -11.29
C VAL A 23 6.58 -5.56 -11.43
N ASP A 24 6.20 -4.84 -12.49
CA ASP A 24 6.52 -3.43 -12.67
C ASP A 24 5.40 -2.59 -12.02
N LEU A 25 5.76 -1.53 -11.31
CA LEU A 25 4.78 -0.58 -10.73
C LEU A 25 4.62 0.71 -11.55
N ALA A 26 5.40 0.88 -12.61
CA ALA A 26 5.32 2.02 -13.50
C ALA A 26 5.89 1.66 -14.89
N PRO A 27 5.54 2.42 -15.94
CA PRO A 27 6.22 2.30 -17.22
C PRO A 27 7.73 2.51 -17.11
N PRO A 28 8.54 1.87 -17.96
CA PRO A 28 9.97 2.12 -18.00
C PRO A 28 10.25 3.60 -18.35
N PRO A 29 11.35 4.19 -17.83
CA PRO A 29 11.74 5.56 -18.16
C PRO A 29 11.88 5.78 -19.67
N GLU A 30 11.42 6.93 -20.17
CA GLU A 30 11.46 7.27 -21.61
C GLU A 30 12.90 7.34 -22.18
N ASP A 31 13.90 7.60 -21.33
CA ASP A 31 15.30 7.73 -21.71
C ASP A 31 16.10 6.42 -21.66
N GLY A 32 15.47 5.31 -21.25
CA GLY A 32 16.12 4.01 -21.14
C GLY A 32 17.28 3.98 -20.13
N ALA A 33 17.39 4.99 -19.27
CA ALA A 33 18.38 5.01 -18.22
C ALA A 33 18.02 3.94 -17.17
N GLU A 34 19.00 3.13 -16.77
CA GLU A 34 18.87 2.38 -15.53
C GLU A 34 18.61 3.40 -14.42
N GLN A 35 17.43 3.35 -13.78
CA GLN A 35 17.19 4.12 -12.57
C GLN A 35 18.26 3.69 -11.56
N ASP A 36 19.23 4.56 -11.30
CA ASP A 36 20.09 4.38 -10.15
C ASP A 36 19.19 4.51 -8.92
N ALA A 37 18.75 3.36 -8.41
CA ALA A 37 17.87 3.29 -7.26
C ALA A 37 18.44 4.11 -6.08
N GLY A 38 19.77 4.17 -5.94
CA GLY A 38 20.42 4.99 -4.91
C GLY A 38 20.21 6.49 -5.11
N GLN A 39 20.24 6.97 -6.36
CA GLN A 39 19.97 8.37 -6.70
C GLN A 39 18.48 8.70 -6.53
N PHE A 40 17.57 7.82 -6.97
CA PHE A 40 16.13 7.98 -6.75
C PHE A 40 15.79 8.13 -5.26
N TRP A 41 16.33 7.24 -4.40
CA TRP A 41 16.12 7.32 -2.96
C TRP A 41 16.71 8.60 -2.35
N THR A 42 17.85 9.06 -2.87
CA THR A 42 18.48 10.31 -2.42
C THR A 42 17.61 11.52 -2.76
N ASP A 43 17.12 11.59 -3.99
CA ASP A 43 16.27 12.69 -4.46
C ASP A 43 14.93 12.68 -3.74
N PHE A 44 14.30 11.51 -3.61
CA PHE A 44 13.07 11.33 -2.82
C PHE A 44 13.24 11.83 -1.38
N VAL A 45 14.34 11.48 -0.71
CA VAL A 45 14.61 11.95 0.66
C VAL A 45 14.80 13.47 0.69
N ILE A 46 15.53 14.05 -0.26
CA ILE A 46 15.75 15.51 -0.31
C ILE A 46 14.44 16.26 -0.52
N GLU A 47 13.61 15.79 -1.45
CA GLU A 47 12.34 16.42 -1.81
C GLU A 47 11.30 16.29 -0.70
N THR A 48 11.27 15.17 0.02
CA THR A 48 10.28 14.91 1.08
C THR A 48 10.72 15.39 2.46
N ALA A 49 12.02 15.58 2.71
CA ALA A 49 12.56 16.04 4.00
C ALA A 49 11.90 17.31 4.59
N PRO A 50 11.53 18.34 3.80
CA PRO A 50 10.83 19.51 4.31
C PRO A 50 9.44 19.19 4.86
N GLU A 51 8.75 18.19 4.30
CA GLU A 51 7.38 17.82 4.68
C GLU A 51 7.31 17.28 6.11
N PHE A 52 8.29 16.47 6.51
CA PHE A 52 8.35 15.90 7.87
C PHE A 52 8.56 16.94 8.98
N ARG A 53 8.87 18.19 8.65
CA ARG A 53 8.96 19.29 9.63
C ARG A 53 7.64 20.02 9.84
N LYS A 54 6.62 19.76 9.02
CA LYS A 54 5.30 20.37 9.15
C LYS A 54 4.47 19.66 10.23
N PRO A 55 3.44 20.30 10.79
CA PRO A 55 2.44 19.59 11.59
C PRO A 55 1.91 18.37 10.83
N THR A 56 1.72 17.24 11.51
CA THR A 56 1.27 15.97 10.88
C THR A 56 -0.06 16.09 10.15
N ILE A 57 -0.94 16.99 10.62
CA ILE A 57 -2.21 17.29 9.94
C ILE A 57 -1.99 17.95 8.57
N GLU A 58 -0.94 18.76 8.39
CA GLU A 58 -0.58 19.34 7.09
C GLU A 58 0.08 18.30 6.17
N GLN A 59 0.83 17.36 6.76
CA GLN A 59 1.47 16.26 6.02
C GLN A 59 0.46 15.35 5.32
N LEU A 60 -0.80 15.33 5.77
CA LEU A 60 -1.89 14.58 5.11
C LEU A 60 -2.03 14.98 3.64
N ALA A 61 -2.01 16.29 3.35
CA ALA A 61 -2.16 16.80 1.99
C ALA A 61 -0.85 16.79 1.20
N THR A 62 0.29 16.93 1.87
CA THR A 62 1.56 17.22 1.21
C THR A 62 2.51 16.03 1.11
N PHE A 63 2.24 14.96 1.85
CA PHE A 63 3.06 13.76 1.84
C PHE A 63 2.22 12.47 1.80
N ILE A 64 1.27 12.30 2.72
CA ILE A 64 0.53 11.04 2.85
C ILE A 64 -0.38 10.79 1.65
N GLU A 65 -1.17 11.78 1.22
CA GLU A 65 -2.03 11.64 0.04
C GLU A 65 -1.22 11.37 -1.24
N PRO A 66 -0.14 12.12 -1.55
CA PRO A 66 0.70 11.81 -2.72
C PRO A 66 1.29 10.40 -2.69
N VAL A 67 1.72 9.92 -1.51
CA VAL A 67 2.22 8.55 -1.34
C VAL A 67 1.10 7.55 -1.62
N TRP A 68 -0.11 7.75 -1.06
CA TRP A 68 -1.27 6.91 -1.39
C TRP A 68 -1.55 6.90 -2.87
N SER A 69 -1.63 8.07 -3.52
CA SER A 69 -1.88 8.15 -4.97
C SER A 69 -0.85 7.35 -5.76
N SER A 70 0.43 7.47 -5.44
CA SER A 70 1.49 6.72 -6.11
C SER A 70 1.39 5.21 -5.89
N LEU A 71 1.01 4.76 -4.69
CA LEU A 71 0.77 3.34 -4.40
C LEU A 71 -0.41 2.82 -5.23
N MET A 72 -1.51 3.59 -5.31
CA MET A 72 -2.68 3.21 -6.08
C MET A 72 -2.34 3.13 -7.58
N ASP A 73 -1.57 4.09 -8.10
CA ASP A 73 -1.13 4.09 -9.48
C ASP A 73 -0.29 2.84 -9.80
N GLY A 74 0.62 2.45 -8.90
CA GLY A 74 1.40 1.23 -9.03
C GLY A 74 0.55 -0.05 -8.97
N ALA A 75 -0.41 -0.12 -8.06
CA ALA A 75 -1.32 -1.24 -7.95
C ALA A 75 -2.20 -1.41 -9.19
N MET A 76 -2.73 -0.31 -9.72
CA MET A 76 -3.49 -0.29 -10.97
C MET A 76 -2.65 -0.72 -12.16
N PHE A 77 -1.37 -0.31 -12.20
CA PHE A 77 -0.47 -0.64 -13.29
C PHE A 77 -0.07 -2.12 -13.30
N CYS A 78 0.27 -2.69 -12.14
CA CYS A 78 0.74 -4.07 -12.04
C CYS A 78 -0.38 -5.13 -12.07
N GLU A 79 -1.64 -4.74 -11.93
CA GLU A 79 -2.79 -5.65 -11.86
C GLU A 79 -2.81 -6.74 -12.96
N PRO A 80 -2.58 -6.44 -14.26
CA PRO A 80 -2.53 -7.49 -15.29
C PRO A 80 -1.38 -8.48 -15.10
N GLN A 81 -0.22 -8.01 -14.62
CA GLN A 81 0.93 -8.88 -14.34
C GLN A 81 0.64 -9.77 -13.13
N LEU A 82 0.07 -9.22 -12.05
CA LEU A 82 -0.35 -9.99 -10.88
C LEU A 82 -1.34 -11.10 -11.23
N ARG A 83 -2.36 -10.81 -12.06
CA ARG A 83 -3.29 -11.84 -12.55
C ARG A 83 -2.55 -12.95 -13.28
N ALA A 84 -1.64 -12.58 -14.19
CA ALA A 84 -0.88 -13.55 -14.95
C ALA A 84 0.04 -14.41 -14.06
N ILE A 85 0.61 -13.84 -13.00
CA ILE A 85 1.39 -14.57 -12.00
C ILE A 85 0.51 -15.60 -11.29
N LEU A 86 -0.64 -15.18 -10.78
CA LEU A 86 -1.57 -16.05 -10.06
C LEU A 86 -2.13 -17.17 -10.95
N ASP A 87 -2.41 -16.89 -12.22
CA ASP A 87 -2.85 -17.88 -13.21
C ASP A 87 -1.80 -18.97 -13.43
N ARG A 88 -0.52 -18.60 -13.49
CA ARG A 88 0.59 -19.56 -13.64
C ARG A 88 0.91 -20.30 -12.35
N ALA A 89 0.99 -19.58 -11.25
CA ALA A 89 1.44 -20.10 -9.95
C ALA A 89 0.41 -21.00 -9.29
N GLN A 90 -0.89 -20.74 -9.52
CA GLN A 90 -2.01 -21.45 -8.90
C GLN A 90 -1.79 -21.68 -7.38
N PRO A 91 -1.59 -20.60 -6.59
CA PRO A 91 -1.24 -20.74 -5.19
C PRO A 91 -2.37 -21.37 -4.38
N ASP A 92 -2.01 -22.23 -3.43
CA ASP A 92 -2.96 -22.72 -2.41
C ASP A 92 -3.29 -21.65 -1.37
N VAL A 93 -2.39 -20.69 -1.16
CA VAL A 93 -2.52 -19.56 -0.23
C VAL A 93 -1.76 -18.35 -0.80
N ILE A 94 -2.36 -17.18 -0.68
CA ILE A 94 -1.75 -15.88 -1.02
C ILE A 94 -1.37 -15.18 0.29
N VAL A 95 -0.21 -14.55 0.35
CA VAL A 95 0.21 -13.73 1.50
C VAL A 95 0.56 -12.35 1.00
N GLU A 96 -0.11 -11.34 1.53
CA GLU A 96 0.03 -9.95 1.15
C GLU A 96 0.58 -9.15 2.33
N ASP A 97 1.80 -8.63 2.17
CA ASP A 97 2.44 -7.67 3.08
C ASP A 97 2.52 -6.33 2.37
N ASN A 98 1.39 -5.62 2.34
CA ASN A 98 1.24 -4.31 1.74
C ASN A 98 0.13 -3.52 2.43
N VAL A 99 0.15 -2.19 2.26
CA VAL A 99 -0.83 -1.28 2.86
C VAL A 99 -2.05 -1.04 1.97
N ASN A 100 -2.01 -1.45 0.70
CA ASN A 100 -3.11 -1.35 -0.25
C ASN A 100 -3.47 -2.73 -0.81
N ALA A 101 -4.76 -2.98 -1.05
CA ALA A 101 -5.25 -4.21 -1.66
C ALA A 101 -4.87 -4.30 -3.14
N PHE A 102 -4.95 -5.49 -3.72
CA PHE A 102 -4.89 -5.71 -5.17
C PHE A 102 -6.08 -6.58 -5.62
N PRO A 103 -6.88 -6.17 -6.62
CA PRO A 103 -8.05 -6.94 -7.05
C PRO A 103 -7.71 -8.36 -7.50
N ALA A 104 -6.55 -8.57 -8.12
CA ALA A 104 -6.10 -9.90 -8.54
C ALA A 104 -6.07 -10.90 -7.37
N LEU A 105 -5.63 -10.47 -6.18
CA LEU A 105 -5.49 -11.37 -5.03
C LEU A 105 -6.87 -11.76 -4.45
N LEU A 106 -7.77 -10.78 -4.34
CA LEU A 106 -9.12 -11.01 -3.79
C LEU A 106 -10.02 -11.80 -4.76
N THR A 107 -9.76 -11.73 -6.07
CA THR A 107 -10.60 -12.38 -7.10
C THR A 107 -10.08 -13.73 -7.58
N HIS A 108 -8.85 -14.13 -7.23
CA HIS A 108 -8.28 -15.41 -7.63
C HIS A 108 -8.99 -16.62 -7.01
N GLY A 109 -9.47 -16.47 -5.77
CA GLY A 109 -10.21 -17.50 -5.03
C GLY A 109 -9.38 -18.36 -4.08
N ALA A 110 -8.06 -18.25 -4.11
CA ALA A 110 -7.20 -18.79 -3.05
C ALA A 110 -7.40 -18.01 -1.74
N PRO A 111 -7.34 -18.67 -0.56
CA PRO A 111 -7.28 -17.97 0.71
C PRO A 111 -6.12 -16.98 0.75
N TRP A 112 -6.39 -15.73 1.12
CA TRP A 112 -5.36 -14.70 1.26
C TRP A 112 -5.12 -14.34 2.72
N VAL A 113 -3.87 -14.05 3.08
CA VAL A 113 -3.45 -13.64 4.42
C VAL A 113 -2.98 -12.20 4.33
N ARG A 114 -3.56 -11.32 5.13
CA ARG A 114 -3.08 -9.94 5.27
C ARG A 114 -2.00 -9.88 6.34
N ILE A 115 -0.89 -9.24 6.04
CA ILE A 115 0.14 -8.86 6.99
C ILE A 115 0.11 -7.33 7.16
N MET A 116 -0.08 -6.87 8.39
CA MET A 116 0.00 -5.46 8.78
C MET A 116 1.37 -5.23 9.41
N SER A 117 2.26 -4.54 8.68
CA SER A 117 3.68 -4.39 9.03
C SER A 117 4.15 -2.94 9.17
N CYS A 118 3.43 -1.97 8.58
CA CYS A 118 3.94 -0.61 8.44
C CYS A 118 3.58 0.27 9.65
N ASN A 119 2.32 0.21 10.11
CA ASN A 119 1.86 0.98 11.27
C ASN A 119 0.89 0.15 12.12
N PRO A 120 1.09 0.04 13.45
CA PRO A 120 0.16 -0.69 14.31
C PRO A 120 -1.26 -0.09 14.29
N LEU A 121 -1.39 1.21 14.01
CA LEU A 121 -2.68 1.90 13.84
C LEU A 121 -3.29 1.68 12.45
N GLU A 122 -2.76 0.77 11.62
CA GLU A 122 -3.52 0.20 10.50
C GLU A 122 -4.74 -0.58 11.01
N MET A 123 -4.61 -1.21 12.18
CA MET A 123 -5.76 -1.73 12.91
C MET A 123 -6.47 -0.57 13.59
N LYS A 124 -7.61 -0.16 13.02
CA LYS A 124 -8.35 1.01 13.50
C LYS A 124 -9.13 0.66 14.76
N ASP A 125 -9.03 1.54 15.73
CA ASP A 125 -9.89 1.57 16.90
C ASP A 125 -10.29 3.05 17.13
N PRO A 126 -11.59 3.37 17.23
CA PRO A 126 -12.03 4.74 17.52
C PRO A 126 -11.43 5.34 18.80
N ASP A 127 -11.07 4.49 19.77
CA ASP A 127 -10.47 4.85 21.05
C ASP A 127 -8.93 4.99 20.97
N LEU A 128 -8.33 4.80 19.79
CA LEU A 128 -6.92 5.06 19.51
C LEU A 128 -6.71 6.33 18.67
N PRO A 129 -5.52 6.97 18.76
CA PRO A 129 -5.17 8.10 17.92
C PRO A 129 -5.32 7.78 16.44
N PRO A 130 -5.71 8.74 15.59
CA PRO A 130 -5.77 8.54 14.15
C PRO A 130 -4.40 8.10 13.60
N THR A 131 -4.40 7.14 12.67
CA THR A 131 -3.19 6.72 11.94
C THR A 131 -2.48 7.95 11.35
N PHE A 132 -1.14 7.94 11.37
CA PHE A 132 -0.27 9.04 10.91
C PHE A 132 -0.28 10.33 11.75
N SER A 133 -1.18 10.48 12.72
CA SER A 133 -1.29 11.75 13.48
C SER A 133 -0.11 12.03 14.41
N GLY A 134 0.49 10.97 14.98
CA GLY A 134 1.46 11.12 16.07
C GLY A 134 0.84 11.74 17.34
N TYR A 135 -0.48 11.76 17.46
CA TYR A 135 -1.19 12.33 18.60
C TYR A 135 -1.15 11.41 19.82
N PRO A 136 -1.18 11.99 21.04
CA PRO A 136 -1.17 11.22 22.28
C PRO A 136 -2.45 10.39 22.45
N LEU A 137 -2.30 9.22 23.07
CA LEU A 137 -3.41 8.32 23.43
C LEU A 137 -4.37 8.96 24.45
N GLU A 138 -3.84 9.67 25.44
CA GLU A 138 -4.61 10.21 26.58
C GLU A 138 -5.18 11.62 26.33
N ASP A 139 -5.02 12.18 25.13
CA ASP A 139 -5.55 13.50 24.77
C ASP A 139 -6.16 13.49 23.36
N PRO A 140 -7.50 13.32 23.26
CA PRO A 140 -8.21 13.23 21.99
C PRO A 140 -8.55 14.58 21.35
N THR A 141 -8.09 15.71 21.92
CA THR A 141 -8.53 17.06 21.52
C THR A 141 -8.36 17.32 20.01
N GLY A 142 -7.33 16.75 19.39
CA GLY A 142 -7.04 16.91 17.96
C GLY A 142 -7.61 15.83 17.03
N TRP A 143 -8.15 14.72 17.56
CA TRP A 143 -8.40 13.52 16.76
C TRP A 143 -9.49 13.72 15.70
N GLU A 144 -10.59 14.38 16.06
CA GLU A 144 -11.70 14.63 15.14
C GLU A 144 -11.27 15.54 13.99
N ALA A 145 -10.56 16.63 14.30
CA ALA A 145 -10.04 17.54 13.29
C ALA A 145 -9.08 16.83 12.32
N PHE A 146 -8.25 15.92 12.82
CA PHE A 146 -7.34 15.13 11.99
C PHE A 146 -8.08 14.13 11.10
N ARG A 147 -9.11 13.43 11.61
CA ARG A 147 -9.93 12.50 10.82
C ARG A 147 -10.68 13.25 9.72
N ALA A 148 -11.25 14.43 10.03
CA ALA A 148 -11.90 15.28 9.05
C ALA A 148 -10.94 15.78 7.97
N GLU A 149 -9.70 16.14 8.33
CA GLU A 149 -8.68 16.52 7.36
C GLU A 149 -8.25 15.33 6.49
N TYR A 150 -8.11 14.13 7.08
CA TYR A 150 -7.79 12.92 6.35
C TYR A 150 -8.85 12.62 5.28
N GLU A 151 -10.14 12.68 5.65
CA GLU A 151 -11.24 12.56 4.70
C GLU A 151 -11.11 13.62 3.60
N ARG A 152 -10.98 14.90 3.97
CA ARG A 152 -10.91 16.02 3.02
C ARG A 152 -9.81 15.83 1.98
N THR A 153 -8.65 15.31 2.36
CA THR A 153 -7.51 15.14 1.45
C THR A 153 -7.58 13.81 0.69
N HIS A 154 -8.05 12.72 1.30
CA HIS A 154 -7.96 11.37 0.72
C HIS A 154 -9.22 10.90 0.01
N ARG A 155 -10.38 11.55 0.20
CA ARG A 155 -11.67 11.09 -0.36
C ARG A 155 -11.59 10.77 -1.85
N ALA A 156 -11.08 11.71 -2.65
CA ALA A 156 -11.02 11.53 -4.10
C ALA A 156 -10.11 10.36 -4.50
N THR A 157 -8.99 10.18 -3.80
CA THR A 157 -8.04 9.09 -4.05
C THR A 157 -8.63 7.74 -3.64
N TRP A 158 -9.34 7.67 -2.51
CA TRP A 158 -10.11 6.49 -2.12
C TRP A 158 -11.22 6.17 -3.12
N GLU A 159 -12.02 7.15 -3.57
CA GLU A 159 -13.14 6.91 -4.49
C GLU A 159 -12.64 6.39 -5.84
N ARG A 160 -11.53 6.94 -6.32
CA ARG A 160 -10.84 6.46 -7.52
C ARG A 160 -10.40 5.01 -7.36
N TYR A 161 -9.82 4.68 -6.21
CA TYR A 161 -9.30 3.33 -5.98
C TYR A 161 -10.40 2.30 -5.73
N ASP A 162 -11.45 2.66 -4.98
CA ASP A 162 -12.62 1.83 -4.76
C ASP A 162 -13.34 1.50 -6.08
N ALA A 163 -13.47 2.49 -6.98
CA ALA A 163 -13.98 2.25 -8.32
C ALA A 163 -13.11 1.23 -9.08
N PHE A 164 -11.78 1.37 -9.04
CA PHE A 164 -10.89 0.38 -9.64
C PHE A 164 -11.03 -1.02 -9.03
N MET A 165 -11.15 -1.13 -7.70
CA MET A 165 -11.35 -2.40 -7.01
C MET A 165 -12.63 -3.10 -7.48
N THR A 166 -13.74 -2.36 -7.48
CA THR A 166 -15.06 -2.88 -7.85
C THR A 166 -15.20 -3.17 -9.35
N ASP A 167 -14.63 -2.33 -10.22
CA ASP A 167 -14.58 -2.57 -11.68
C ASP A 167 -13.79 -3.85 -12.02
N ASN A 168 -12.83 -4.24 -11.17
CA ASN A 168 -12.05 -5.48 -11.31
C ASN A 168 -12.63 -6.66 -10.52
N GLY A 169 -13.86 -6.53 -9.99
CA GLY A 169 -14.62 -7.62 -9.36
C GLY A 169 -14.28 -7.90 -7.90
N ALA A 170 -13.45 -7.07 -7.26
CA ALA A 170 -13.21 -7.14 -5.83
C ALA A 170 -14.39 -6.51 -5.05
N PRO A 171 -14.59 -6.86 -3.77
CA PRO A 171 -15.55 -6.14 -2.92
C PRO A 171 -15.16 -4.66 -2.76
N PRO A 172 -16.12 -3.76 -2.49
CA PRO A 172 -15.82 -2.36 -2.22
C PRO A 172 -14.89 -2.23 -1.01
N LEU A 173 -14.00 -1.25 -1.05
CA LEU A 173 -13.09 -0.93 0.05
C LEU A 173 -13.88 -0.46 1.27
N PRO A 174 -13.41 -0.76 2.49
CA PRO A 174 -13.92 -0.06 3.67
C PRO A 174 -13.69 1.45 3.54
N ASP A 175 -14.59 2.23 4.13
CA ASP A 175 -14.56 3.69 3.97
C ASP A 175 -13.23 4.31 4.43
N LEU A 176 -12.59 5.08 3.54
CA LEU A 176 -11.28 5.71 3.73
C LEU A 176 -10.11 4.74 4.04
N GLU A 177 -10.29 3.45 3.80
CA GLU A 177 -9.25 2.43 3.88
C GLU A 177 -8.87 1.96 2.46
N PHE A 178 -7.60 1.61 2.27
CA PHE A 178 -7.06 1.20 0.96
C PHE A 178 -6.85 -0.32 0.85
N ILE A 179 -7.22 -1.08 1.88
CA ILE A 179 -7.09 -2.54 1.94
C ILE A 179 -8.20 -3.15 2.81
N HIS A 180 -8.66 -4.34 2.43
CA HIS A 180 -9.64 -5.10 3.19
C HIS A 180 -9.03 -5.78 4.42
N GLU A 181 -9.86 -6.21 5.37
CA GLU A 181 -9.46 -7.31 6.26
C GLU A 181 -9.66 -8.63 5.52
N SER A 182 -8.76 -9.59 5.73
CA SER A 182 -8.93 -10.95 5.21
C SER A 182 -9.96 -11.71 6.04
N ASP A 183 -10.86 -12.41 5.35
CA ASP A 183 -11.80 -13.37 5.96
C ASP A 183 -11.09 -14.63 6.49
N HIS A 184 -9.83 -14.87 6.08
CA HIS A 184 -9.07 -16.06 6.45
C HIS A 184 -8.10 -15.81 7.61
N LEU A 185 -7.25 -14.79 7.49
CA LEU A 185 -6.25 -14.48 8.51
C LEU A 185 -5.68 -13.07 8.34
N ASN A 186 -5.64 -12.31 9.44
CA ASN A 186 -4.98 -11.02 9.55
C ASN A 186 -3.86 -11.14 10.59
N LEU A 187 -2.61 -10.91 10.16
CA LEU A 187 -1.43 -10.97 11.00
C LEU A 187 -0.94 -9.55 11.28
N SER A 188 -0.95 -9.15 12.55
CA SER A 188 -0.27 -7.93 12.98
C SER A 188 1.16 -8.28 13.38
N VAL A 189 2.14 -7.67 12.71
CA VAL A 189 3.56 -7.86 13.03
C VAL A 189 3.95 -6.80 14.04
N TYR A 190 3.59 -7.05 15.30
CA TYR A 190 3.96 -6.22 16.44
C TYR A 190 4.63 -7.10 17.52
N PRO A 191 5.67 -6.63 18.23
CA PRO A 191 6.14 -7.29 19.44
C PRO A 191 5.10 -7.32 20.56
#